data_AF-A0A8T8X014-F1
#
_entry.id   AF-A0A8T8X014-F1
#
_cell.length_a   1.000
_cell.length_b   1.000
_cell.length_c   1.000
_cell.angle_alpha   90.00
_cell.angle_beta   90.00
_cell.angle_gamma   90.00
#
_symmetry.space_group_name_H-M   'P 1'
#
loop_
_entity.id
_entity.type
_entity.pdbx_description
1 polymer ?
#
loop_
_entity_poly.entity_id
_entity_poly.type
_entity_poly.pdbx_seq_one_letter_code
_entity_poly.pdbx_strand_id
1 'polypeptide(L)'
;MSDDEADPELVALLRKTLGLGGSPDPRTAETKVLQNAQYIFDNAIDVALNAAKTKEAAETIWQMMQKKEYSTQTWAEHELHPKAKDERTVDFIFTMDLLNFSFWSELPSDKRFAIEYRGKKWTGYWSLVAALQRALDEDIPITTPEFWANEEECTEEVIKHVFRSATEEEIPLLEERLQCLREAGRVLCREYEGSFLNCIYSANYSAAALVNLVTESFACFRDETTFNGRRVRIYKRAQILVADLWACFNGEGFGEFHDIDTITMFADYRIPQMLHQLGCLMYSPPLESHIRDLKLIPSGSNWETELRGTSIWCVELIKREIERRHPEVKTKPIQQSEPKPPSSANSSKQSTKQSTKPDEHEETQPPQSYFTETAPNDDAVQSKSARGINAILIDFFLYDTMKELEKDGQESIPHHRTRSIWY
;
A
#
# COMPACT_ATOMS: atom_id res chain seq x y z
N MET A 1 -36.76 27.89 4.79
CA MET A 1 -35.46 28.49 5.10
C MET A 1 -35.31 28.41 6.60
N SER A 2 -34.47 27.51 7.11
CA SER A 2 -34.06 27.49 8.51
C SER A 2 -32.54 27.69 8.54
N ASP A 3 -32.13 28.94 8.69
CA ASP A 3 -30.72 29.38 8.73
C ASP A 3 -30.08 29.22 10.14
N ASP A 4 -30.61 28.31 10.98
CA ASP A 4 -30.23 28.21 12.40
C ASP A 4 -29.41 26.94 12.74
N GLU A 5 -28.98 26.13 11.77
CA GLU A 5 -28.04 25.04 12.06
C GLU A 5 -26.60 25.56 12.07
N ALA A 6 -26.01 25.60 13.27
CA ALA A 6 -24.60 25.94 13.45
C ALA A 6 -23.71 24.97 12.67
N ASP A 7 -22.77 25.52 11.89
CA ASP A 7 -21.80 24.77 11.11
C ASP A 7 -21.04 23.77 12.01
N PRO A 8 -21.17 22.44 11.78
CA PRO A 8 -20.52 21.42 12.58
C PRO A 8 -19.00 21.55 12.64
N GLU A 9 -18.36 22.06 11.57
CA GLU A 9 -16.91 22.27 11.53
C GLU A 9 -16.50 23.46 12.39
N LEU A 10 -17.31 24.52 12.41
CA LEU A 10 -17.08 25.70 13.25
C LEU A 10 -17.26 25.37 14.75
N VAL A 11 -18.25 24.54 15.07
CA VAL A 11 -18.49 24.05 16.44
C VAL A 11 -17.35 23.13 16.89
N ALA A 12 -16.84 22.27 16.02
CA ALA A 12 -15.69 21.42 16.32
C ALA A 12 -14.41 22.24 16.53
N LEU A 13 -14.20 23.28 15.71
CA LEU A 13 -13.08 24.21 15.85
C LEU A 13 -13.16 24.96 17.19
N LEU A 14 -14.33 25.49 17.56
CA LEU A 14 -14.57 26.18 18.83
C LEU A 14 -14.35 25.27 20.05
N ARG A 15 -14.78 24.01 19.99
CA ARG A 15 -14.52 23.02 21.05
C ARG A 15 -13.03 22.73 21.21
N LYS A 16 -12.28 22.70 20.10
CA LYS A 16 -10.82 22.52 20.10
C LYS A 16 -10.09 23.73 20.67
N THR A 17 -10.47 24.96 20.32
CA THR A 17 -9.86 26.18 20.88
C THR A 17 -10.19 26.40 22.35
N LEU A 18 -11.34 25.93 22.83
CA LEU A 18 -11.75 26.06 24.23
C LEU A 18 -11.27 24.90 25.13
N GLY A 19 -10.55 23.92 24.58
CA GLY A 19 -10.11 22.73 25.34
C GLY A 19 -11.26 21.85 25.85
N LEU A 20 -12.44 21.99 25.26
CA LEU A 20 -13.68 21.27 25.62
C LEU A 20 -13.92 20.03 24.75
N GLY A 21 -13.10 19.81 23.73
CA GLY A 21 -13.06 18.55 23.02
C GLY A 21 -12.27 17.54 23.86
N GLY A 22 -12.92 16.52 24.39
CA GLY A 22 -12.21 15.29 24.76
C GLY A 22 -11.41 14.80 23.55
N SER A 23 -10.24 14.19 23.76
CA SER A 23 -9.49 13.58 22.66
C SER A 23 -10.45 12.71 21.84
N PRO A 24 -10.50 12.86 20.51
CA PRO A 24 -11.36 12.04 19.66
C PRO A 24 -11.15 10.58 20.01
N ASP A 25 -12.24 9.83 20.27
CA ASP A 25 -12.13 8.40 20.53
C ASP A 25 -11.58 7.72 19.26
N PRO A 26 -10.38 7.12 19.29
CA PRO A 26 -9.78 6.47 18.12
C PRO A 26 -10.72 5.45 17.48
N ARG A 27 -11.61 4.83 18.27
CA ARG A 27 -12.60 3.84 17.80
C ARG A 27 -13.69 4.40 16.90
N THR A 28 -13.79 5.73 16.80
CA THR A 28 -14.75 6.43 15.95
C THR A 28 -14.07 7.24 14.84
N ALA A 29 -12.76 7.05 14.65
CA ALA A 29 -12.00 7.76 13.64
C ALA A 29 -12.50 7.42 12.23
N GLU A 30 -12.63 8.45 11.40
CA GLU A 30 -12.89 8.30 9.96
C GLU A 30 -11.78 9.02 9.19
N THR A 31 -11.26 8.38 8.15
CA THR A 31 -10.26 9.01 7.25
C THR A 31 -10.90 10.10 6.37
N LYS A 32 -12.21 9.99 6.13
CA LYS A 32 -13.01 10.77 5.15
C LYS A 32 -12.61 10.56 3.68
N VAL A 33 -11.65 9.68 3.39
CA VAL A 33 -11.17 9.41 2.02
C VAL A 33 -12.32 8.91 1.15
N LEU A 34 -13.10 7.93 1.61
CA LEU A 34 -14.18 7.37 0.81
C LEU A 34 -15.30 8.38 0.52
N GLN A 35 -15.67 9.21 1.51
CA GLN A 35 -16.64 10.30 1.33
C GLN A 35 -16.13 11.33 0.32
N ASN A 36 -14.84 11.64 0.34
CA ASN A 36 -14.23 12.58 -0.61
C ASN A 36 -14.10 11.98 -2.01
N ALA A 37 -13.78 10.70 -2.14
CA ALA A 37 -13.79 9.96 -3.40
C ALA A 37 -15.18 9.96 -4.05
N GLN A 38 -16.24 9.72 -3.26
CA GLN A 38 -17.60 9.83 -3.75
C GLN A 38 -17.92 11.26 -4.23
N TYR A 39 -17.55 12.28 -3.44
CA TYR A 39 -17.76 13.69 -3.83
C TYR A 39 -17.03 14.04 -5.14
N ILE A 40 -15.80 13.56 -5.32
CA ILE A 40 -15.05 13.76 -6.57
C ILE A 40 -15.80 13.09 -7.72
N PHE A 41 -16.17 11.82 -7.57
CA PHE A 41 -16.91 11.07 -8.60
C PHE A 41 -18.22 11.75 -8.99
N ASP A 42 -19.04 12.16 -8.02
CA ASP A 42 -20.34 12.81 -8.25
C ASP A 42 -20.22 14.15 -9.00
N ASN A 43 -19.02 14.76 -9.01
CA ASN A 43 -18.74 16.05 -9.63
C ASN A 43 -17.65 15.98 -10.72
N ALA A 44 -17.25 14.78 -11.14
CA ALA A 44 -16.26 14.57 -12.20
C ALA A 44 -16.85 14.90 -13.57
N ILE A 45 -16.02 15.44 -14.46
CA ILE A 45 -16.42 15.83 -15.83
C ILE A 45 -15.68 14.98 -16.86
N ASP A 46 -14.41 14.69 -16.60
CA ASP A 46 -13.50 14.01 -17.52
C ASP A 46 -13.33 12.52 -17.24
N VAL A 47 -13.78 12.05 -16.07
CA VAL A 47 -13.76 10.63 -15.70
C VAL A 47 -15.15 10.17 -15.27
N ALA A 48 -15.62 9.08 -15.88
CA ALA A 48 -16.93 8.49 -15.56
C ALA A 48 -16.82 6.98 -15.34
N LEU A 49 -17.82 6.41 -14.66
CA LEU A 49 -17.93 4.97 -14.45
C LEU A 49 -18.96 4.33 -15.38
N ASN A 50 -18.63 3.15 -15.90
CA ASN A 50 -19.58 2.29 -16.59
C ASN A 50 -20.16 1.26 -15.62
N ALA A 51 -21.37 1.50 -15.12
CA ALA A 51 -22.00 0.68 -14.10
C ALA A 51 -22.16 -0.80 -14.48
N ALA A 52 -22.37 -1.13 -15.75
CA ALA A 52 -22.46 -2.51 -16.20
C ALA A 52 -21.09 -3.19 -16.12
N LYS A 53 -20.05 -2.52 -16.63
CA LYS A 53 -18.68 -3.02 -16.59
C LYS A 53 -18.13 -3.12 -15.17
N THR A 54 -18.47 -2.20 -14.27
CA THR A 54 -18.11 -2.29 -12.85
C THR A 54 -18.66 -3.57 -12.21
N LYS A 55 -19.90 -3.97 -12.54
CA LYS A 55 -20.49 -5.23 -12.03
C LYS A 55 -19.89 -6.47 -12.67
N GLU A 56 -19.58 -6.43 -13.97
CA GLU A 56 -18.86 -7.51 -14.66
C GLU A 56 -17.45 -7.70 -14.08
N ALA A 57 -16.75 -6.60 -13.81
CA ALA A 57 -15.42 -6.59 -13.21
C ALA A 57 -15.45 -7.18 -11.80
N ALA A 58 -16.46 -6.85 -10.98
CA ALA A 58 -16.63 -7.45 -9.65
C ALA A 58 -16.64 -8.98 -9.69
N GLU A 59 -17.40 -9.57 -10.61
CA GLU A 59 -17.42 -11.03 -10.76
C GLU A 59 -16.11 -11.59 -11.29
N THR A 60 -15.50 -10.92 -12.27
CA THR A 60 -14.24 -11.35 -12.88
C THR A 60 -13.11 -11.34 -11.84
N ILE A 61 -12.97 -10.24 -11.10
CA ILE A 61 -11.97 -10.08 -10.03
C ILE A 61 -12.19 -11.15 -8.97
N TRP A 62 -13.43 -11.34 -8.50
CA TRP A 62 -13.74 -12.36 -7.51
C TRP A 62 -13.30 -13.76 -7.95
N GLN A 63 -13.72 -14.19 -9.15
CA GLN A 63 -13.37 -15.52 -9.68
C GLN A 63 -11.86 -15.70 -9.82
N MET A 64 -11.15 -14.68 -10.30
CA MET A 64 -9.69 -14.74 -10.46
C MET A 64 -8.97 -14.78 -9.10
N MET A 65 -9.40 -13.99 -8.12
CA MET A 65 -8.84 -14.02 -6.77
C MET A 65 -9.05 -15.39 -6.10
N GLN A 66 -10.23 -16.00 -6.25
CA GLN A 66 -10.48 -17.35 -5.75
C GLN A 66 -9.59 -18.39 -6.44
N LYS A 67 -9.46 -18.32 -7.76
CA LYS A 67 -8.62 -19.24 -8.54
C LYS A 67 -7.13 -19.13 -8.17
N LYS A 68 -6.65 -17.93 -7.86
CA LYS A 68 -5.26 -17.67 -7.46
C LYS A 68 -5.02 -17.84 -5.95
N GLU A 69 -6.05 -18.18 -5.16
CA GLU A 69 -6.00 -18.19 -3.68
C GLU A 69 -5.38 -16.89 -3.09
N TYR A 70 -5.71 -15.75 -3.71
CA TYR A 70 -5.02 -14.48 -3.46
C TYR A 70 -5.20 -14.01 -2.01
N SER A 71 -4.10 -13.70 -1.32
CA SER A 71 -4.14 -13.32 0.10
C SER A 71 -2.96 -12.44 0.51
N THR A 72 -2.99 -11.95 1.74
CA THR A 72 -1.89 -11.16 2.35
C THR A 72 -0.56 -11.92 2.43
N GLN A 73 -0.57 -13.25 2.32
CA GLN A 73 0.64 -14.07 2.47
C GLN A 73 1.66 -13.77 1.36
N THR A 74 1.19 -13.36 0.18
CA THR A 74 2.05 -12.98 -0.95
C THR A 74 3.01 -11.83 -0.60
N TRP A 75 2.61 -10.91 0.30
CA TRP A 75 3.49 -9.86 0.79
C TRP A 75 4.66 -10.45 1.59
N ALA A 76 4.39 -11.37 2.52
CA ALA A 76 5.40 -11.97 3.39
C ALA A 76 6.35 -12.93 2.65
N GLU A 77 5.96 -13.42 1.48
CA GLU A 77 6.74 -14.38 0.69
C GLU A 77 7.93 -13.73 -0.04
N HIS A 78 7.86 -12.43 -0.38
CA HIS A 78 8.88 -11.78 -1.20
C HIS A 78 10.28 -11.75 -0.57
N GLU A 79 11.33 -12.02 -1.36
CA GLU A 79 12.70 -12.25 -0.86
C GLU A 79 13.37 -11.03 -0.22
N LEU A 80 12.91 -9.82 -0.57
CA LEU A 80 13.44 -8.57 -0.04
C LEU A 80 12.69 -8.05 1.20
N HIS A 81 11.53 -8.61 1.54
CA HIS A 81 10.80 -8.19 2.72
C HIS A 81 11.38 -8.82 3.99
N PRO A 82 11.41 -8.09 5.13
CA PRO A 82 11.82 -8.66 6.40
C PRO A 82 10.98 -9.91 6.72
N LYS A 83 11.65 -10.97 7.15
CA LYS A 83 10.98 -12.23 7.57
C LYS A 83 10.68 -12.26 9.06
N ALA A 84 11.36 -11.43 9.83
CA ALA A 84 11.03 -11.21 11.24
C ALA A 84 9.68 -10.48 11.35
N LYS A 85 9.07 -10.57 12.53
CA LYS A 85 7.84 -9.84 12.89
C LYS A 85 8.09 -9.08 14.18
N ASP A 86 9.07 -8.21 14.15
CA ASP A 86 9.58 -7.44 15.28
C ASP A 86 9.54 -5.93 15.02
N GLU A 87 10.02 -5.16 15.98
CA GLU A 87 10.07 -3.69 15.94
C GLU A 87 10.85 -3.17 14.72
N ARG A 88 11.96 -3.83 14.36
CA ARG A 88 12.78 -3.49 13.19
C ARG A 88 12.01 -3.64 11.88
N THR A 89 11.08 -4.60 11.84
CA THR A 89 10.20 -4.80 10.70
C THR A 89 9.24 -3.63 10.53
N VAL A 90 8.73 -3.07 11.64
CA VAL A 90 7.91 -1.85 11.62
C VAL A 90 8.71 -0.66 11.10
N ASP A 91 9.93 -0.46 11.61
CA ASP A 91 10.80 0.64 11.18
C ASP A 91 11.14 0.54 9.68
N PHE A 92 11.39 -0.68 9.19
CA PHE A 92 11.61 -0.92 7.77
C PHE A 92 10.39 -0.56 6.93
N ILE A 93 9.19 -1.02 7.31
CA ILE A 93 7.94 -0.72 6.60
C ILE A 93 7.69 0.80 6.59
N PHE A 94 7.82 1.46 7.73
CA PHE A 94 7.66 2.91 7.81
C PHE A 94 8.62 3.66 6.89
N THR A 95 9.91 3.29 6.90
CA THR A 95 10.93 3.89 6.03
C THR A 95 10.63 3.66 4.55
N MET A 96 10.23 2.44 4.21
CA MET A 96 9.87 2.05 2.85
C MET A 96 8.68 2.88 2.34
N ASP A 97 7.61 2.99 3.13
CA ASP A 97 6.39 3.71 2.73
C ASP A 97 6.55 5.23 2.75
N LEU A 98 7.38 5.75 3.65
CA LEU A 98 7.82 7.15 3.62
C LEU A 98 8.49 7.51 2.28
N LEU A 99 9.15 6.54 1.65
CA LEU A 99 9.87 6.70 0.38
C LEU A 99 9.13 6.06 -0.81
N ASN A 100 7.89 5.59 -0.66
CA ASN A 100 7.19 4.84 -1.70
C ASN A 100 6.52 5.73 -2.76
N PHE A 101 7.33 6.44 -3.56
CA PHE A 101 6.85 7.34 -4.62
C PHE A 101 7.78 7.42 -5.83
N SER A 102 7.22 7.72 -7.01
CA SER A 102 7.95 8.03 -8.26
C SER A 102 8.99 7.00 -8.73
N PHE A 103 8.52 5.85 -9.26
CA PHE A 103 9.38 4.78 -9.82
C PHE A 103 9.32 4.61 -11.33
N TRP A 104 8.62 5.49 -12.05
CA TRP A 104 8.54 5.44 -13.51
C TRP A 104 9.63 6.31 -14.14
N SER A 105 10.05 5.93 -15.35
CA SER A 105 11.06 6.64 -16.13
C SER A 105 10.65 6.72 -17.59
N GLU A 106 11.06 7.79 -18.26
CA GLU A 106 10.93 7.95 -19.71
C GLU A 106 12.02 7.20 -20.49
N LEU A 107 13.05 6.74 -19.79
CA LEU A 107 14.14 6.00 -20.40
C LEU A 107 13.73 4.56 -20.77
N PRO A 108 14.40 3.99 -21.79
CA PRO A 108 14.34 2.55 -22.07
C PRO A 108 14.69 1.70 -20.85
N SER A 109 14.09 0.52 -20.74
CA SER A 109 14.16 -0.36 -19.55
C SER A 109 15.57 -0.67 -19.04
N ASP A 110 16.54 -0.78 -19.93
CA ASP A 110 17.94 -1.08 -19.61
C ASP A 110 18.68 0.08 -18.95
N LYS A 111 18.22 1.32 -19.18
CA LYS A 111 18.80 2.57 -18.68
C LYS A 111 18.11 3.14 -17.45
N ARG A 112 17.00 2.53 -17.03
CA ARG A 112 16.22 3.00 -15.89
C ARG A 112 16.96 2.80 -14.58
N PHE A 113 16.68 3.68 -13.61
CA PHE A 113 17.16 3.55 -12.25
C PHE A 113 16.98 2.12 -11.74
N ALA A 114 18.08 1.54 -11.29
CA ALA A 114 18.13 0.16 -10.88
C ALA A 114 19.13 -0.05 -9.76
N ILE A 115 18.90 -1.05 -8.93
CA ILE A 115 19.79 -1.39 -7.82
C ILE A 115 20.27 -2.82 -8.01
N GLU A 116 21.58 -2.99 -8.05
CA GLU A 116 22.18 -4.32 -7.97
C GLU A 116 22.34 -4.71 -6.50
N TYR A 117 21.73 -5.84 -6.14
CA TYR A 117 21.76 -6.36 -4.78
C TYR A 117 21.56 -7.88 -4.80
N ARG A 118 22.41 -8.61 -4.06
CA ARG A 118 22.45 -10.08 -4.00
C ARG A 118 22.52 -10.75 -5.38
N GLY A 119 23.33 -10.17 -6.29
CA GLY A 119 23.55 -10.72 -7.64
C GLY A 119 22.37 -10.55 -8.60
N LYS A 120 21.36 -9.75 -8.25
CA LYS A 120 20.21 -9.44 -9.10
C LYS A 120 20.07 -7.92 -9.31
N LYS A 121 19.60 -7.53 -10.49
CA LYS A 121 19.24 -6.14 -10.82
C LYS A 121 17.76 -5.91 -10.54
N TRP A 122 17.48 -5.00 -9.61
CA TRP A 122 16.13 -4.62 -9.18
C TRP A 122 15.71 -3.31 -9.82
N THR A 123 14.44 -3.18 -10.19
CA THR A 123 13.86 -1.99 -10.85
C THR A 123 12.50 -1.64 -10.25
N GLY A 124 12.01 -0.43 -10.55
CA GLY A 124 10.70 0.02 -10.06
C GLY A 124 10.68 0.13 -8.54
N TYR A 125 9.56 -0.27 -7.91
CA TYR A 125 9.45 -0.31 -6.44
C TYR A 125 10.52 -1.19 -5.78
N TRP A 126 10.88 -2.32 -6.40
CA TRP A 126 11.84 -3.25 -5.82
C TRP A 126 13.26 -2.69 -5.72
N SER A 127 13.62 -1.70 -6.53
CA SER A 127 14.93 -1.04 -6.38
C SER A 127 15.01 -0.25 -5.07
N LEU A 128 13.91 0.37 -4.61
CA LEU A 128 13.86 1.01 -3.29
C LEU A 128 14.09 -0.02 -2.17
N VAL A 129 13.33 -1.12 -2.17
CA VAL A 129 13.45 -2.16 -1.14
C VAL A 129 14.86 -2.74 -1.12
N ALA A 130 15.44 -2.99 -2.30
CA ALA A 130 16.81 -3.47 -2.44
C ALA A 130 17.84 -2.44 -1.93
N ALA A 131 17.64 -1.14 -2.17
CA ALA A 131 18.52 -0.09 -1.67
C ALA A 131 18.51 -0.02 -0.14
N LEU A 132 17.33 -0.11 0.49
CA LEU A 132 17.21 -0.10 1.95
C LEU A 132 17.86 -1.34 2.59
N GLN A 133 17.62 -2.52 2.04
CA GLN A 133 18.26 -3.76 2.51
C GLN A 133 19.79 -3.70 2.33
N ARG A 134 20.26 -3.21 1.19
CA ARG A 134 21.70 -3.03 0.92
C ARG A 134 22.35 -2.06 1.90
N ALA A 135 21.67 -0.96 2.24
CA ALA A 135 22.18 -0.01 3.22
C ALA A 135 22.29 -0.64 4.63
N LEU A 136 21.31 -1.44 5.05
CA LEU A 136 21.37 -2.17 6.31
C LEU A 136 22.50 -3.21 6.33
N ASP A 137 22.71 -3.94 5.22
CA ASP A 137 23.84 -4.88 5.07
C ASP A 137 25.21 -4.16 5.04
N GLU A 138 25.24 -2.87 4.71
CA GLU A 138 26.42 -1.98 4.73
C GLU A 138 26.58 -1.23 6.06
N ASP A 139 25.87 -1.66 7.11
CA ASP A 139 25.88 -1.07 8.45
C ASP A 139 25.41 0.40 8.50
N ILE A 140 24.66 0.86 7.48
CA ILE A 140 24.02 2.18 7.48
C ILE A 140 22.65 2.06 8.15
N PRO A 141 22.37 2.79 9.25
CA PRO A 141 21.11 2.70 9.99
C PRO A 141 19.97 3.47 9.28
N ILE A 142 19.72 3.15 8.01
CA ILE A 142 18.78 3.87 7.13
C ILE A 142 17.33 3.80 7.58
N THR A 143 16.98 2.90 8.52
CA THR A 143 15.64 2.80 9.09
C THR A 143 15.50 3.51 10.45
N THR A 144 16.52 4.24 10.89
CA THR A 144 16.59 4.81 12.25
C THR A 144 16.26 6.31 12.24
N PRO A 145 15.25 6.78 13.00
CA PRO A 145 14.85 8.19 13.03
C PRO A 145 15.94 9.16 13.50
N GLU A 146 16.76 8.77 14.49
CA GLU A 146 17.86 9.58 15.00
C GLU A 146 18.92 9.83 13.93
N PHE A 147 19.23 8.80 13.13
CA PHE A 147 20.13 8.92 11.99
C PHE A 147 19.57 9.93 10.98
N TRP A 148 18.29 9.85 10.64
CA TRP A 148 17.65 10.83 9.74
C TRP A 148 17.57 12.23 10.32
N ALA A 149 17.59 12.43 11.64
CA ALA A 149 17.59 13.75 12.24
C ALA A 149 19.00 14.36 12.32
N ASN A 150 20.04 13.53 12.30
CA ASN A 150 21.43 13.97 12.39
C ASN A 150 21.99 14.36 11.00
N GLU A 151 22.23 15.66 10.80
CA GLU A 151 22.77 16.19 9.53
C GLU A 151 24.25 15.85 9.30
N GLU A 152 25.00 15.54 10.36
CA GLU A 152 26.41 15.17 10.28
C GLU A 152 26.58 13.69 9.89
N GLU A 153 25.67 12.81 10.34
CA GLU A 153 25.71 11.38 10.03
C GLU A 153 25.00 11.05 8.71
N CYS A 154 23.76 11.53 8.53
CA CYS A 154 22.95 11.22 7.35
C CYS A 154 23.18 12.24 6.23
N THR A 155 24.42 12.51 5.83
CA THR A 155 24.72 13.53 4.81
C THR A 155 24.09 13.21 3.44
N GLU A 156 23.98 14.22 2.57
CA GLU A 156 23.52 14.03 1.18
C GLU A 156 24.35 12.97 0.45
N GLU A 157 25.67 12.93 0.69
CA GLU A 157 26.57 11.94 0.08
C GLU A 157 26.32 10.52 0.58
N VAL A 158 25.99 10.35 1.87
CA VAL A 158 25.58 9.04 2.41
C VAL A 158 24.27 8.59 1.76
N ILE A 159 23.32 9.50 1.57
CA ILE A 159 22.02 9.19 0.95
C ILE A 159 22.16 8.90 -0.56
N LYS A 160 23.02 9.64 -1.28
CA LYS A 160 23.44 9.28 -2.65
C LYS A 160 24.06 7.90 -2.70
N HIS A 161 24.92 7.56 -1.73
CA HIS A 161 25.53 6.23 -1.64
C HIS A 161 24.50 5.13 -1.38
N VAL A 162 23.52 5.34 -0.48
CA VAL A 162 22.42 4.38 -0.24
C VAL A 162 21.68 4.09 -1.55
N PHE A 163 21.27 5.15 -2.26
CA PHE A 163 20.49 5.04 -3.50
C PHE A 163 21.34 4.96 -4.78
N ARG A 164 22.65 4.68 -4.68
CA ARG A 164 23.52 4.62 -5.86
C ARG A 164 23.04 3.58 -6.85
N SER A 165 22.85 4.02 -8.08
CA SER A 165 22.25 3.25 -9.16
C SER A 165 23.25 2.31 -9.82
N ALA A 166 22.77 1.20 -10.37
CA ALA A 166 23.49 0.32 -11.28
C ALA A 166 23.43 0.81 -12.74
N THR A 167 22.81 1.97 -12.98
CA THR A 167 22.69 2.64 -14.29
C THR A 167 23.03 4.12 -14.16
N GLU A 168 23.10 4.84 -15.28
CA GLU A 168 23.29 6.30 -15.29
C GLU A 168 22.10 7.09 -14.73
N GLU A 169 20.88 6.54 -14.75
CA GLU A 169 19.73 7.20 -14.13
C GLU A 169 19.82 7.05 -12.60
N GLU A 170 19.88 8.18 -11.90
CA GLU A 170 19.81 8.27 -10.44
C GLU A 170 18.38 8.02 -9.93
N ILE A 171 18.23 7.81 -8.63
CA ILE A 171 16.89 7.69 -8.05
C ILE A 171 16.10 9.00 -8.30
N PRO A 172 14.86 8.92 -8.81
CA PRO A 172 14.05 10.11 -8.96
C PRO A 172 13.81 10.76 -7.60
N LEU A 173 13.90 12.09 -7.56
CA LEU A 173 13.52 12.94 -6.42
C LEU A 173 14.34 12.65 -5.15
N LEU A 174 15.67 12.48 -5.30
CA LEU A 174 16.57 12.21 -4.17
C LEU A 174 16.47 13.26 -3.06
N GLU A 175 16.39 14.53 -3.42
CA GLU A 175 16.32 15.64 -2.48
C GLU A 175 15.00 15.61 -1.68
N GLU A 176 13.87 15.39 -2.36
CA GLU A 176 12.57 15.26 -1.71
C GLU A 176 12.51 14.04 -0.78
N ARG A 177 13.17 12.94 -1.15
CA ARG A 177 13.32 11.75 -0.28
C ARG A 177 14.09 12.09 1.00
N LEU A 178 15.20 12.80 0.88
CA LEU A 178 15.98 13.25 2.04
C LEU A 178 15.15 14.18 2.92
N GLN A 179 14.39 15.11 2.34
CA GLN A 179 13.49 15.98 3.07
C GLN A 179 12.41 15.20 3.84
N CYS A 180 11.84 14.15 3.24
CA CYS A 180 10.88 13.27 3.91
C CYS A 180 11.53 12.56 5.12
N LEU A 181 12.74 12.00 4.96
CA LEU A 181 13.50 11.39 6.07
C LEU A 181 13.75 12.39 7.20
N ARG A 182 14.21 13.60 6.86
CA ARG A 182 14.52 14.68 7.83
C ARG A 182 13.27 15.15 8.58
N GLU A 183 12.16 15.28 7.89
CA GLU A 183 10.88 15.60 8.51
C GLU A 183 10.46 14.50 9.47
N ALA A 184 10.39 13.25 9.00
CA ALA A 184 9.94 12.13 9.80
C ALA A 184 10.85 11.88 11.01
N GLY A 185 12.18 11.96 10.84
CA GLY A 185 13.14 11.85 11.94
C GLY A 185 12.92 12.92 13.01
N ARG A 186 12.72 14.19 12.62
CA ARG A 186 12.42 15.27 13.58
C ARG A 186 11.11 15.04 14.32
N VAL A 187 10.06 14.61 13.63
CA VAL A 187 8.75 14.33 14.25
C VAL A 187 8.86 13.17 15.22
N LEU A 188 9.42 12.03 14.81
CA LEU A 188 9.57 10.85 15.64
C LEU A 188 10.41 11.11 16.89
N CYS A 189 11.58 11.76 16.74
CA CYS A 189 12.45 12.06 17.88
C CYS A 189 11.82 13.05 18.88
N ARG A 190 10.94 13.94 18.44
CA ARG A 190 10.32 14.96 19.30
C ARG A 190 9.01 14.51 19.95
N GLU A 191 8.18 13.80 19.21
CA GLU A 191 6.79 13.51 19.58
C GLU A 191 6.57 12.03 19.94
N TYR A 192 7.45 11.14 19.48
CA TYR A 192 7.25 9.69 19.56
C TYR A 192 8.48 8.94 20.10
N GLU A 193 9.32 9.61 20.89
CA GLU A 193 10.52 9.03 21.54
C GLU A 193 11.44 8.27 20.58
N GLY A 194 11.52 8.72 19.32
CA GLY A 194 12.38 8.11 18.31
C GLY A 194 11.85 6.83 17.67
N SER A 195 10.60 6.41 17.96
CA SER A 195 10.05 5.15 17.45
C SER A 195 8.65 5.31 16.83
N PHE A 196 8.48 4.75 15.62
CA PHE A 196 7.16 4.72 14.97
C PHE A 196 6.15 3.80 15.71
N LEU A 197 6.62 2.88 16.55
CA LEU A 197 5.74 2.05 17.38
C LEU A 197 4.84 2.90 18.28
N ASN A 198 5.33 4.04 18.77
CA ASN A 198 4.56 4.94 19.60
C ASN A 198 3.41 5.62 18.81
N CYS A 199 3.56 5.79 17.49
CA CYS A 199 2.46 6.18 16.61
C CYS A 199 1.39 5.08 16.54
N ILE A 200 1.80 3.82 16.37
CA ILE A 200 0.89 2.66 16.32
C ILE A 200 0.13 2.51 17.65
N TYR A 201 0.83 2.59 18.79
CA TYR A 201 0.20 2.53 20.11
C TYR A 201 -0.79 3.68 20.34
N SER A 202 -0.46 4.89 19.85
CA SER A 202 -1.35 6.06 19.94
C SER A 202 -2.63 5.90 19.10
N ALA A 203 -2.58 5.13 18.02
CA ALA A 203 -3.74 4.81 17.20
C ALA A 203 -4.68 3.77 17.83
N ASN A 204 -4.25 3.09 18.90
CA ASN A 204 -5.06 2.16 19.70
C ASN A 204 -5.81 1.12 18.83
N TYR A 205 -5.08 0.42 17.96
CA TYR A 205 -5.62 -0.62 17.05
C TYR A 205 -6.67 -0.13 16.04
N SER A 206 -6.75 1.18 15.76
CA SER A 206 -7.57 1.73 14.67
C SER A 206 -6.70 2.11 13.46
N ALA A 207 -7.01 1.52 12.31
CA ALA A 207 -6.44 1.85 11.01
C ALA A 207 -6.76 3.31 10.63
N ALA A 208 -8.01 3.75 10.82
CA ALA A 208 -8.41 5.11 10.50
C ALA A 208 -7.71 6.14 11.41
N ALA A 209 -7.56 5.84 12.69
CA ALA A 209 -6.82 6.69 13.62
C ALA A 209 -5.33 6.79 13.23
N LEU A 210 -4.70 5.66 12.83
CA LEU A 210 -3.30 5.66 12.42
C LEU A 210 -3.09 6.48 11.14
N VAL A 211 -3.96 6.35 10.14
CA VAL A 211 -3.92 7.19 8.92
C VAL A 211 -4.01 8.68 9.29
N ASN A 212 -4.99 9.05 10.13
CA ASN A 212 -5.16 10.45 10.55
C ASN A 212 -3.94 10.96 11.31
N LEU A 213 -3.43 10.21 12.29
CA LEU A 213 -2.25 10.57 13.08
C LEU A 213 -1.03 10.77 12.18
N VAL A 214 -0.80 9.86 11.23
CA VAL A 214 0.31 9.98 10.28
C VAL A 214 0.17 11.24 9.42
N THR A 215 -1.01 11.52 8.87
CA THR A 215 -1.22 12.69 8.00
C THR A 215 -1.23 14.03 8.76
N GLU A 216 -1.52 14.01 10.06
CA GLU A 216 -1.49 15.18 10.94
C GLU A 216 -0.07 15.50 11.40
N SER A 217 0.69 14.50 11.86
CA SER A 217 2.06 14.65 12.37
C SER A 217 3.11 14.77 11.26
N PHE A 218 2.95 14.07 10.14
CA PHE A 218 3.91 14.03 9.04
C PHE A 218 3.30 14.70 7.80
N ALA A 219 3.73 15.94 7.53
CA ALA A 219 3.27 16.73 6.39
C ALA A 219 3.54 16.04 5.05
N CYS A 220 4.64 15.31 4.93
CA CYS A 220 4.95 14.52 3.73
C CYS A 220 3.86 13.48 3.41
N PHE A 221 3.15 12.91 4.39
CA PHE A 221 2.05 11.96 4.15
C PHE A 221 0.70 12.63 3.85
N ARG A 222 0.60 13.97 3.94
CA ARG A 222 -0.66 14.72 3.83
C ARG A 222 -1.08 14.94 2.37
N ASP A 223 -1.55 13.85 1.76
CA ASP A 223 -2.11 13.82 0.41
C ASP A 223 -3.55 14.38 0.37
N GLU A 224 -3.63 15.71 0.25
CA GLU A 224 -4.86 16.51 0.13
C GLU A 224 -4.77 17.47 -1.06
N THR A 225 -5.90 17.77 -1.70
CA THR A 225 -5.99 18.79 -2.75
C THR A 225 -7.31 19.56 -2.66
N THR A 226 -7.48 20.60 -3.48
CA THR A 226 -8.74 21.34 -3.61
C THR A 226 -9.45 20.92 -4.90
N PHE A 227 -10.68 20.45 -4.77
CA PHE A 227 -11.54 20.08 -5.90
C PHE A 227 -12.88 20.81 -5.80
N ASN A 228 -13.24 21.59 -6.83
CA ASN A 228 -14.44 22.43 -6.85
C ASN A 228 -14.60 23.28 -5.58
N GLY A 229 -13.51 23.92 -5.13
CA GLY A 229 -13.49 24.79 -3.95
C GLY A 229 -13.54 24.06 -2.60
N ARG A 230 -13.60 22.72 -2.59
CA ARG A 230 -13.60 21.90 -1.38
C ARG A 230 -12.27 21.17 -1.23
N ARG A 231 -11.71 21.17 -0.02
CA ARG A 231 -10.58 20.31 0.31
C ARG A 231 -11.01 18.84 0.31
N VAL A 232 -10.27 18.00 -0.41
CA VAL A 232 -10.48 16.56 -0.51
C VAL A 232 -9.23 15.81 -0.10
N ARG A 233 -9.42 14.66 0.55
CA ARG A 233 -8.37 13.80 1.13
C ARG A 233 -8.26 12.50 0.34
N ILE A 234 -7.03 12.09 0.03
CA ILE A 234 -6.75 10.80 -0.63
C ILE A 234 -5.82 9.94 0.24
N TYR A 235 -4.85 10.55 0.93
CA TYR A 235 -4.00 9.90 1.94
C TYR A 235 -3.35 8.59 1.47
N LYS A 236 -2.95 8.52 0.20
CA LYS A 236 -2.55 7.25 -0.43
C LYS A 236 -1.43 6.55 0.33
N ARG A 237 -0.29 7.20 0.58
CA ARG A 237 0.86 6.56 1.25
C ARG A 237 0.57 6.23 2.72
N ALA A 238 -0.19 7.06 3.42
CA ALA A 238 -0.60 6.76 4.79
C ALA A 238 -1.51 5.52 4.84
N GLN A 239 -2.39 5.34 3.85
CA GLN A 239 -3.21 4.14 3.72
C GLN A 239 -2.37 2.90 3.36
N ILE A 240 -1.36 3.03 2.48
CA ILE A 240 -0.41 1.95 2.16
C ILE A 240 0.34 1.52 3.41
N LEU A 241 0.86 2.45 4.21
CA LEU A 241 1.57 2.14 5.45
C LEU A 241 0.75 1.25 6.39
N VAL A 242 -0.53 1.58 6.59
CA VAL A 242 -1.42 0.76 7.41
C VAL A 242 -1.67 -0.61 6.78
N ALA A 243 -1.85 -0.66 5.46
CA ALA A 243 -2.07 -1.90 4.74
C ALA A 243 -0.85 -2.84 4.75
N ASP A 244 0.37 -2.29 4.63
CA ASP A 244 1.61 -3.05 4.67
C ASP A 244 1.90 -3.59 6.07
N LEU A 245 1.63 -2.81 7.13
CA LEU A 245 1.64 -3.32 8.51
C LEU A 245 0.62 -4.45 8.70
N TRP A 246 -0.61 -4.26 8.26
CA TRP A 246 -1.65 -5.29 8.35
C TRP A 246 -1.27 -6.57 7.59
N ALA A 247 -0.78 -6.45 6.35
CA ALA A 247 -0.42 -7.56 5.50
C ALA A 247 0.82 -8.31 6.03
N CYS A 248 1.88 -7.57 6.40
CA CYS A 248 3.11 -8.14 6.95
C CYS A 248 2.84 -8.97 8.20
N PHE A 249 2.08 -8.42 9.14
CA PHE A 249 1.81 -9.09 10.40
C PHE A 249 0.62 -10.05 10.36
N ASN A 250 -0.10 -10.15 9.23
CA ASN A 250 -1.32 -10.95 9.05
C ASN A 250 -2.47 -10.56 9.99
N GLY A 251 -2.62 -9.26 10.29
CA GLY A 251 -3.68 -8.78 11.17
C GLY A 251 -3.46 -9.05 12.67
N GLU A 252 -2.25 -9.42 13.08
CA GLU A 252 -1.87 -9.71 14.46
C GLU A 252 -0.79 -8.73 14.95
N GLY A 253 -0.63 -8.54 16.26
CA GLY A 253 0.46 -7.73 16.82
C GLY A 253 0.46 -6.29 16.27
N PHE A 254 1.56 -5.85 15.65
CA PHE A 254 1.69 -4.50 15.08
C PHE A 254 0.81 -4.24 13.84
N GLY A 255 0.22 -5.29 13.24
CA GLY A 255 -0.74 -5.17 12.14
C GLY A 255 -2.19 -5.41 12.57
N GLU A 256 -2.47 -5.51 13.87
CA GLU A 256 -3.84 -5.68 14.37
C GLU A 256 -4.61 -4.36 14.27
N PHE A 257 -5.66 -4.36 13.44
CA PHE A 257 -6.56 -3.22 13.29
C PHE A 257 -8.01 -3.69 13.30
N HIS A 258 -8.84 -3.13 14.19
CA HIS A 258 -10.23 -3.55 14.35
C HIS A 258 -11.15 -3.03 13.23
N ASP A 259 -10.72 -2.02 12.48
CA ASP A 259 -11.44 -1.29 11.44
C ASP A 259 -10.64 -1.24 10.12
N ILE A 260 -9.81 -2.25 9.84
CA ILE A 260 -8.98 -2.32 8.61
C ILE A 260 -9.78 -2.10 7.31
N ASP A 261 -11.06 -2.48 7.30
CA ASP A 261 -11.96 -2.32 6.14
C ASP A 261 -12.32 -0.85 5.82
N THR A 262 -11.89 0.10 6.67
CA THR A 262 -11.98 1.55 6.40
C THR A 262 -10.93 2.03 5.41
N ILE A 263 -9.84 1.29 5.24
CA ILE A 263 -8.79 1.58 4.26
C ILE A 263 -9.31 1.30 2.86
N THR A 264 -9.16 2.28 1.97
CA THR A 264 -9.59 2.17 0.57
C THR A 264 -8.48 1.59 -0.31
N MET A 265 -8.78 1.41 -1.60
CA MET A 265 -7.73 1.20 -2.60
C MET A 265 -6.78 2.39 -2.67
N PHE A 266 -5.58 2.19 -3.23
CA PHE A 266 -4.52 3.19 -3.29
C PHE A 266 -4.48 3.82 -4.68
N ALA A 267 -5.11 4.99 -4.82
CA ALA A 267 -5.21 5.70 -6.09
C ALA A 267 -3.84 6.15 -6.63
N ASP A 268 -3.20 5.28 -7.39
CA ASP A 268 -1.93 5.47 -8.07
C ASP A 268 -2.12 5.66 -9.58
N TYR A 269 -1.06 5.44 -10.37
CA TYR A 269 -1.09 5.54 -11.83
C TYR A 269 -1.44 4.23 -12.56
N ARG A 270 -1.39 3.08 -11.88
CA ARG A 270 -1.64 1.74 -12.45
C ARG A 270 -3.07 1.27 -12.24
N ILE A 271 -3.66 1.50 -11.08
CA ILE A 271 -5.02 1.04 -10.83
C ILE A 271 -6.05 1.72 -11.74
N PRO A 272 -6.00 3.06 -11.97
CA PRO A 272 -6.89 3.68 -12.95
C PRO A 272 -6.69 3.13 -14.37
N GLN A 273 -5.44 2.79 -14.75
CA GLN A 273 -5.12 2.13 -16.02
C GLN A 273 -5.80 0.75 -16.12
N MET A 274 -5.72 -0.06 -15.06
CA MET A 274 -6.35 -1.38 -15.00
C MET A 274 -7.88 -1.28 -15.01
N LEU A 275 -8.47 -0.35 -14.27
CA LEU A 275 -9.92 -0.15 -14.26
C LEU A 275 -10.44 0.33 -15.61
N HIS A 276 -9.68 1.14 -16.35
CA HIS A 276 -9.98 1.47 -17.75
C HIS A 276 -9.87 0.23 -18.66
N GLN A 277 -8.85 -0.62 -18.47
CA GLN A 277 -8.71 -1.87 -19.22
C GLN A 277 -9.89 -2.83 -19.00
N LEU A 278 -10.46 -2.86 -17.79
CA LEU A 278 -11.70 -3.58 -17.48
C LEU A 278 -12.97 -2.89 -18.02
N GLY A 279 -12.84 -1.71 -18.62
CA GLY A 279 -13.94 -0.87 -19.10
C GLY A 279 -14.75 -0.23 -17.98
N CYS A 280 -14.25 -0.24 -16.73
CA CYS A 280 -14.92 0.37 -15.59
C CYS A 280 -14.82 1.89 -15.62
N LEU A 281 -13.62 2.42 -15.88
CA LEU A 281 -13.39 3.85 -16.06
C LEU A 281 -13.48 4.23 -17.55
N MET A 282 -14.13 5.35 -17.82
CA MET A 282 -14.20 5.99 -19.13
C MET A 282 -13.64 7.40 -19.03
N TYR A 283 -12.86 7.81 -20.02
CA TYR A 283 -12.24 9.13 -20.07
C TYR A 283 -12.91 10.02 -21.12
N SER A 284 -12.89 11.32 -20.89
CA SER A 284 -13.21 12.28 -21.94
C SER A 284 -12.15 12.22 -23.05
N PRO A 285 -12.51 12.56 -24.31
CA PRO A 285 -11.54 12.54 -25.41
C PRO A 285 -10.27 13.39 -25.16
N PRO A 286 -10.34 14.59 -24.55
CA PRO A 286 -9.13 15.35 -24.21
C PRO A 286 -8.21 14.63 -23.22
N LEU A 287 -8.76 14.06 -22.15
CA LEU A 287 -7.98 13.34 -21.14
C LEU A 287 -7.34 12.08 -21.74
N GLU A 288 -8.12 11.31 -22.50
CA GLU A 288 -7.60 10.09 -23.14
C GLU A 288 -6.48 10.40 -24.13
N SER A 289 -6.64 11.43 -24.97
CA SER A 289 -5.57 11.88 -25.88
C SER A 289 -4.32 12.31 -25.12
N HIS A 290 -4.47 13.02 -24.00
CA HIS A 290 -3.33 13.47 -23.19
C HIS A 290 -2.54 12.30 -22.59
N ILE A 291 -3.24 11.27 -22.11
CA ILE A 291 -2.63 10.03 -21.60
C ILE A 291 -1.91 9.27 -22.73
N ARG A 292 -2.57 9.10 -23.88
CA ARG A 292 -1.98 8.40 -25.04
C ARG A 292 -0.76 9.11 -25.61
N ASP A 293 -0.74 10.43 -25.54
CA ASP A 293 0.42 11.26 -25.90
C ASP A 293 1.54 11.22 -24.85
N LEU A 294 1.40 10.42 -23.78
CA LEU A 294 2.38 10.29 -22.71
C LEU A 294 2.71 11.62 -22.03
N LYS A 295 1.74 12.55 -21.97
CA LYS A 295 1.94 13.85 -21.34
C LYS A 295 1.77 13.75 -19.84
N LEU A 296 2.57 14.54 -19.12
CA LEU A 296 2.47 14.66 -17.67
C LEU A 296 1.10 15.24 -17.29
N ILE A 297 0.40 14.61 -16.35
CA ILE A 297 -0.78 15.16 -15.69
C ILE A 297 -0.29 15.93 -14.45
N PRO A 298 -0.52 17.25 -14.35
CA PRO A 298 -0.03 18.05 -13.24
C PRO A 298 -0.63 17.62 -11.90
N SER A 299 0.19 17.64 -10.86
CA SER A 299 -0.27 17.40 -9.49
C SER A 299 -1.25 18.49 -9.04
N GLY A 300 -2.31 18.11 -8.34
CA GLY A 300 -3.42 18.94 -7.91
C GLY A 300 -4.41 19.31 -9.02
N SER A 301 -4.19 18.86 -10.27
CA SER A 301 -5.12 19.16 -11.36
C SER A 301 -6.46 18.43 -11.21
N ASN A 302 -7.50 18.95 -11.86
CA ASN A 302 -8.80 18.27 -11.90
C ASN A 302 -8.67 16.86 -12.51
N TRP A 303 -7.92 16.69 -13.60
CA TRP A 303 -7.70 15.37 -14.20
C TRP A 303 -7.05 14.38 -13.24
N GLU A 304 -6.00 14.78 -12.53
CA GLU A 304 -5.38 13.91 -11.52
C GLU A 304 -6.40 13.56 -10.42
N THR A 305 -7.11 14.57 -9.91
CA THR A 305 -8.05 14.40 -8.80
C THR A 305 -9.21 13.49 -9.19
N GLU A 306 -9.79 13.69 -10.38
CA GLU A 306 -10.89 12.88 -10.92
C GLU A 306 -10.45 11.44 -11.19
N LEU A 307 -9.27 11.23 -11.78
CA LEU A 307 -8.71 9.88 -11.99
C LEU A 307 -8.58 9.14 -10.66
N ARG A 308 -8.06 9.80 -9.63
CA ARG A 308 -7.81 9.20 -8.32
C ARG A 308 -9.10 8.96 -7.54
N GLY A 309 -9.92 9.99 -7.36
CA GLY A 309 -11.17 9.91 -6.61
C GLY A 309 -12.17 8.93 -7.23
N THR A 310 -12.31 8.95 -8.56
CA THR A 310 -13.21 8.03 -9.27
C THR A 310 -12.72 6.59 -9.22
N SER A 311 -11.40 6.35 -9.20
CA SER A 311 -10.84 5.00 -9.02
C SER A 311 -11.12 4.44 -7.62
N ILE A 312 -10.97 5.26 -6.57
CA ILE A 312 -11.33 4.86 -5.20
C ILE A 312 -12.79 4.46 -5.13
N TRP A 313 -13.65 5.31 -5.68
CA TRP A 313 -15.09 5.04 -5.69
C TRP A 313 -15.45 3.79 -6.50
N CYS A 314 -14.80 3.59 -7.65
CA CYS A 314 -15.01 2.41 -8.48
C CYS A 314 -14.69 1.11 -7.74
N VAL A 315 -13.54 1.04 -7.05
CA VAL A 315 -13.17 -0.16 -6.29
C VAL A 315 -14.11 -0.38 -5.11
N GLU A 316 -14.57 0.68 -4.44
CA GLU A 316 -15.60 0.53 -3.41
C GLU A 316 -16.90 -0.07 -3.99
N LEU A 317 -17.35 0.38 -5.17
CA LEU A 317 -18.51 -0.19 -5.83
C LEU A 317 -18.30 -1.66 -6.24
N ILE A 318 -17.08 -2.01 -6.69
CA ILE A 318 -16.68 -3.39 -6.98
C ILE A 318 -16.76 -4.24 -5.70
N LYS A 319 -16.15 -3.78 -4.59
CA LYS A 319 -16.18 -4.47 -3.29
C LYS A 319 -17.62 -4.73 -2.84
N ARG A 320 -18.46 -3.70 -2.85
CA ARG A 320 -19.89 -3.79 -2.48
C ARG A 320 -20.65 -4.77 -3.37
N GLU A 321 -20.35 -4.82 -4.66
CA GLU A 321 -21.00 -5.76 -5.58
C GLU A 321 -20.55 -7.20 -5.31
N ILE A 322 -19.26 -7.45 -5.05
CA ILE A 322 -18.76 -8.78 -4.66
C ILE A 322 -19.46 -9.23 -3.38
N GLU A 323 -19.46 -8.39 -2.36
CA GLU A 323 -20.15 -8.62 -1.09
C GLU A 323 -21.65 -8.89 -1.23
N ARG A 324 -22.31 -8.26 -2.20
CA ARG A 324 -23.75 -8.43 -2.47
C ARG A 324 -24.03 -9.78 -3.15
N ARG A 325 -23.13 -10.22 -4.04
CA ARG A 325 -23.29 -11.47 -4.79
C ARG A 325 -22.78 -12.69 -4.03
N HIS A 326 -21.80 -12.50 -3.15
CA HIS A 326 -21.11 -13.53 -2.37
C HIS A 326 -21.14 -13.15 -0.87
N PRO A 327 -22.31 -13.23 -0.18
CA PRO A 327 -22.46 -12.79 1.20
C PRO A 327 -21.60 -13.56 2.22
N GLU A 328 -21.16 -14.76 1.88
CA GLU A 328 -20.26 -15.60 2.68
C GLU A 328 -18.93 -14.91 3.01
N VAL A 329 -18.55 -13.93 2.18
CA VAL A 329 -17.32 -13.15 2.32
C VAL A 329 -17.39 -12.17 3.51
N LYS A 330 -18.58 -11.85 4.02
CA LYS A 330 -18.78 -10.91 5.15
C LYS A 330 -18.54 -11.51 6.55
N THR A 331 -18.25 -12.80 6.68
CA THR A 331 -18.25 -13.53 7.97
C THR A 331 -16.86 -14.16 8.24
N LYS A 332 -16.16 -13.96 9.38
CA LYS A 332 -16.51 -13.44 10.72
C LYS A 332 -15.31 -12.72 11.42
N PRO A 333 -15.57 -11.78 12.35
CA PRO A 333 -14.61 -11.35 13.37
C PRO A 333 -14.16 -12.52 14.25
N ILE A 334 -12.91 -12.45 14.71
CA ILE A 334 -12.30 -13.39 15.66
C ILE A 334 -13.22 -13.53 16.89
N GLN A 335 -13.81 -14.71 17.09
CA GLN A 335 -14.35 -15.06 18.40
C GLN A 335 -13.15 -15.22 19.33
N GLN A 336 -13.04 -14.34 20.33
CA GLN A 336 -12.15 -14.53 21.47
C GLN A 336 -12.43 -15.92 22.06
N SER A 337 -11.53 -16.88 21.84
CA SER A 337 -11.58 -18.15 22.53
C SER A 337 -11.13 -17.92 23.97
N GLU A 338 -12.05 -18.07 24.93
CA GLU A 338 -11.71 -18.17 26.35
C GLU A 338 -10.64 -19.26 26.57
N PRO A 339 -9.68 -19.06 27.48
CA PRO A 339 -8.61 -20.02 27.70
C PRO A 339 -9.17 -21.31 28.34
N LYS A 340 -9.05 -22.43 27.63
CA LYS A 340 -9.27 -23.76 28.22
C LYS A 340 -8.07 -24.16 29.10
N PRO A 341 -8.32 -24.76 30.29
CA PRO A 341 -7.27 -25.16 31.23
C PRO A 341 -6.46 -26.38 30.73
N PRO A 342 -5.23 -26.59 31.24
CA PRO A 342 -4.30 -27.55 30.68
C PRO A 342 -4.65 -28.98 31.09
N SER A 343 -4.70 -29.90 30.13
CA SER A 343 -4.70 -31.33 30.39
C SER A 343 -3.34 -31.95 30.04
N SER A 344 -2.83 -32.67 31.01
CA SER A 344 -1.54 -33.33 31.12
C SER A 344 -1.30 -34.53 30.18
N ALA A 345 -0.02 -34.68 29.81
CA ALA A 345 0.78 -35.89 29.74
C ALA A 345 0.66 -36.89 28.56
N ASN A 346 1.84 -37.04 27.93
CA ASN A 346 2.52 -38.27 27.48
C ASN A 346 1.89 -39.12 26.37
N SER A 347 2.61 -39.23 25.25
CA SER A 347 3.43 -40.42 25.00
C SER A 347 4.42 -40.26 23.85
N SER A 348 5.61 -40.79 24.12
CA SER A 348 6.75 -41.04 23.25
C SER A 348 6.43 -41.91 22.03
N LYS A 349 7.12 -41.68 20.90
CA LYS A 349 7.81 -42.73 20.13
C LYS A 349 8.82 -42.18 19.12
N GLN A 350 10.02 -42.75 19.19
CA GLN A 350 11.16 -42.62 18.28
C GLN A 350 10.89 -43.28 16.93
N SER A 351 11.50 -42.78 15.84
CA SER A 351 12.27 -43.58 14.85
C SER A 351 12.85 -42.64 13.78
N THR A 352 14.15 -42.34 13.78
CA THR A 352 15.28 -42.97 13.04
C THR A 352 15.55 -42.37 11.66
N LYS A 353 16.81 -41.92 11.50
CA LYS A 353 17.48 -41.30 10.35
C LYS A 353 17.52 -42.20 9.10
N GLN A 354 17.64 -41.59 7.92
CA GLN A 354 18.73 -41.93 6.99
C GLN A 354 19.03 -40.81 5.98
N SER A 355 20.30 -40.78 5.60
CA SER A 355 21.04 -39.75 4.87
C SER A 355 21.52 -40.34 3.56
N THR A 356 21.53 -39.56 2.47
CA THR A 356 22.49 -39.71 1.36
C THR A 356 22.59 -38.41 0.55
N LYS A 357 23.84 -37.98 0.31
CA LYS A 357 24.36 -37.00 -0.67
C LYS A 357 25.32 -37.80 -1.60
N PRO A 358 25.97 -37.20 -2.61
CA PRO A 358 25.56 -36.16 -3.57
C PRO A 358 25.80 -36.64 -5.03
N ASP A 359 25.49 -35.84 -6.04
CA ASP A 359 26.35 -35.75 -7.23
C ASP A 359 26.07 -34.49 -8.05
N GLU A 360 27.16 -33.94 -8.59
CA GLU A 360 27.29 -32.72 -9.38
C GLU A 360 26.86 -32.97 -10.83
N HIS A 361 26.22 -31.98 -11.48
CA HIS A 361 26.52 -31.64 -12.87
C HIS A 361 25.98 -30.24 -13.22
N GLU A 362 26.90 -29.45 -13.78
CA GLU A 362 26.72 -28.19 -14.50
C GLU A 362 25.78 -28.37 -15.69
N GLU A 363 24.71 -27.56 -15.79
CA GLU A 363 24.13 -27.18 -17.09
C GLU A 363 23.24 -25.93 -16.98
N THR A 364 23.55 -24.98 -17.87
CA THR A 364 22.90 -23.70 -18.12
C THR A 364 21.40 -23.83 -18.43
N GLN A 365 20.53 -23.01 -17.81
CA GLN A 365 19.07 -23.01 -18.04
C GLN A 365 18.41 -21.61 -18.10
N PRO A 366 17.24 -21.47 -18.77
CA PRO A 366 16.66 -20.22 -19.31
C PRO A 366 15.71 -19.48 -18.33
N PRO A 367 15.23 -18.25 -18.65
CA PRO A 367 14.63 -17.36 -17.65
C PRO A 367 13.24 -17.80 -17.16
N GLN A 368 13.04 -17.67 -15.84
CA GLN A 368 11.97 -18.24 -15.03
C GLN A 368 10.58 -17.63 -15.34
N SER A 369 9.63 -18.52 -15.64
CA SER A 369 8.19 -18.31 -15.43
C SER A 369 7.89 -18.33 -13.94
N TYR A 370 7.07 -17.40 -13.47
CA TYR A 370 6.53 -17.45 -12.11
C TYR A 370 5.57 -18.65 -12.03
N PHE A 371 5.67 -19.41 -10.94
CA PHE A 371 4.93 -20.63 -10.58
C PHE A 371 5.60 -21.97 -10.95
N THR A 372 6.05 -22.67 -9.90
CA THR A 372 6.21 -24.13 -9.87
C THR A 372 4.85 -24.75 -9.57
N GLU A 373 4.33 -25.58 -10.48
CA GLU A 373 3.20 -26.47 -10.20
C GLU A 373 3.60 -27.48 -9.12
N THR A 374 2.83 -27.57 -8.03
CA THR A 374 2.83 -28.75 -7.17
C THR A 374 1.42 -29.29 -7.08
N ALA A 375 1.28 -30.57 -7.42
CA ALA A 375 0.05 -31.35 -7.34
C ALA A 375 -0.31 -31.64 -5.87
N PRO A 376 -1.60 -31.85 -5.54
CA PRO A 376 -2.09 -31.85 -4.17
C PRO A 376 -1.75 -33.14 -3.43
N ASN A 377 -1.49 -33.01 -2.13
CA ASN A 377 -1.51 -34.12 -1.18
C ASN A 377 -2.89 -34.12 -0.51
N ASP A 378 -3.73 -35.06 -0.91
CA ASP A 378 -5.04 -35.34 -0.31
C ASP A 378 -4.81 -35.89 1.12
N ASP A 379 -4.97 -35.04 2.14
CA ASP A 379 -5.45 -35.39 3.50
C ASP A 379 -5.26 -34.23 4.53
N ALA A 380 -5.70 -33.03 4.16
CA ALA A 380 -5.88 -31.91 5.09
C ALA A 380 -7.13 -31.08 4.77
N VAL A 381 -8.22 -31.77 4.44
CA VAL A 381 -9.53 -31.13 4.21
C VAL A 381 -10.25 -31.00 5.55
N GLN A 382 -10.03 -29.90 6.27
CA GLN A 382 -11.04 -29.18 7.06
C GLN A 382 -10.44 -27.96 7.78
N SER A 383 -11.06 -26.79 7.54
CA SER A 383 -10.91 -25.51 8.27
C SER A 383 -9.67 -24.65 7.95
N LYS A 384 -9.63 -23.98 6.78
CA LYS A 384 -8.81 -22.75 6.60
C LYS A 384 -9.15 -21.88 5.37
N SER A 385 -10.39 -21.86 4.88
CA SER A 385 -10.78 -21.05 3.71
C SER A 385 -12.00 -20.16 3.98
N ALA A 386 -11.71 -18.85 4.08
CA ALA A 386 -12.52 -17.66 3.73
C ALA A 386 -12.02 -16.46 4.57
N ARG A 387 -10.86 -15.89 4.22
CA ARG A 387 -10.48 -14.53 4.68
C ARG A 387 -11.30 -13.54 3.84
N GLY A 388 -11.99 -12.60 4.50
CA GLY A 388 -12.90 -11.65 3.84
C GLY A 388 -12.20 -10.82 2.74
N ILE A 389 -12.98 -10.34 1.77
CA ILE A 389 -12.51 -9.40 0.75
C ILE A 389 -12.55 -7.98 1.29
N ASN A 390 -11.50 -7.20 1.03
CA ASN A 390 -11.48 -5.77 1.31
C ASN A 390 -10.86 -5.00 0.15
N ALA A 391 -10.88 -3.67 0.22
CA ALA A 391 -10.38 -2.82 -0.86
C ALA A 391 -8.85 -2.96 -1.07
N ILE A 392 -8.10 -3.27 -0.01
CA ILE A 392 -6.65 -3.52 -0.07
C ILE A 392 -6.34 -4.74 -0.94
N LEU A 393 -7.03 -5.86 -0.71
CA LEU A 393 -6.81 -7.10 -1.48
C LEU A 393 -7.20 -6.93 -2.95
N ILE A 394 -8.28 -6.17 -3.23
CA ILE A 394 -8.66 -5.85 -4.60
C ILE A 394 -7.59 -4.98 -5.26
N ASP A 395 -7.06 -3.98 -4.54
CA ASP A 395 -5.99 -3.11 -5.04
C ASP A 395 -4.74 -3.90 -5.43
N PHE A 396 -4.20 -4.70 -4.51
CA PHE A 396 -3.02 -5.52 -4.77
C PHE A 396 -3.23 -6.46 -5.97
N PHE A 397 -4.39 -7.11 -6.05
CA PHE A 397 -4.73 -7.97 -7.18
C PHE A 397 -4.76 -7.20 -8.52
N LEU A 398 -5.37 -6.02 -8.55
CA LEU A 398 -5.43 -5.18 -9.75
C LEU A 398 -4.04 -4.67 -10.16
N TYR A 399 -3.21 -4.29 -9.19
CA TYR A 399 -1.83 -3.86 -9.43
C TYR A 399 -1.00 -4.98 -10.07
N ASP A 400 -1.00 -6.17 -9.47
CA ASP A 400 -0.26 -7.33 -9.95
C ASP A 400 -0.73 -7.75 -11.35
N THR A 401 -2.04 -7.76 -11.58
CA THR A 401 -2.63 -8.10 -12.89
C THR A 401 -2.18 -7.10 -13.96
N MET A 402 -2.14 -5.80 -13.64
CA MET A 402 -1.66 -4.77 -14.58
C MET A 402 -0.18 -4.94 -14.90
N LYS A 403 0.64 -5.35 -13.92
CA LYS A 403 2.07 -5.67 -14.13
C LYS A 403 2.28 -6.90 -15.02
N GLU A 404 1.46 -7.94 -14.85
CA GLU A 404 1.46 -9.12 -15.73
C GLU A 404 1.13 -8.70 -17.19
N LEU A 405 0.07 -7.90 -17.37
CA LEU A 405 -0.33 -7.40 -18.69
C LEU A 405 0.73 -6.49 -19.34
N GLU A 406 1.40 -5.64 -18.57
CA GLU A 406 2.53 -4.82 -19.05
C GLU A 406 3.67 -5.69 -19.57
N LYS A 407 4.05 -6.73 -18.81
CA LYS A 407 5.11 -7.65 -19.20
C LYS A 407 4.79 -8.36 -20.52
N ASP A 408 3.53 -8.69 -20.74
CA ASP A 408 3.05 -9.36 -21.95
C ASP A 408 2.76 -8.38 -23.11
N GLY A 409 2.90 -7.07 -22.89
CA GLY A 409 2.62 -6.03 -23.88
C GLY A 409 1.12 -5.92 -24.23
N GLN A 410 0.25 -6.28 -23.31
CA GLN A 410 -1.21 -6.36 -23.48
C GLN A 410 -1.96 -5.18 -22.83
N GLU A 411 -1.26 -4.07 -22.55
CA GLU A 411 -1.88 -2.86 -22.01
C GLU A 411 -2.71 -2.14 -23.08
N SER A 412 -3.96 -1.81 -22.75
CA SER A 412 -4.88 -1.11 -23.67
C SER A 412 -4.65 0.41 -23.76
N ILE A 413 -4.02 0.97 -22.72
CA ILE A 413 -3.69 2.39 -22.59
C ILE A 413 -2.38 2.51 -21.80
N PRO A 414 -1.52 3.51 -22.08
CA PRO A 414 -0.33 3.75 -21.27
C PRO A 414 -0.66 4.08 -19.81
N HIS A 415 0.30 3.88 -18.92
CA HIS A 415 0.18 4.33 -17.55
C HIS A 415 0.00 5.84 -17.47
N HIS A 416 -0.79 6.30 -16.50
CA HIS A 416 -1.05 7.72 -16.35
C HIS A 416 0.18 8.42 -15.74
N ARG A 417 0.78 9.37 -16.45
CA ARG A 417 1.97 10.07 -15.96
C ARG A 417 1.60 11.16 -14.96
N THR A 418 1.07 10.75 -13.81
CA THR A 418 0.85 11.61 -12.65
C THR A 418 2.14 11.60 -11.83
N ARG A 419 2.80 12.75 -11.72
CA ARG A 419 3.95 12.90 -10.80
C ARG A 419 3.38 13.03 -9.39
N SER A 420 3.29 11.89 -8.73
CA SER A 420 2.94 11.63 -7.33
C SER A 420 3.76 12.38 -6.28
N ILE A 421 4.42 13.49 -6.62
CA ILE A 421 5.50 14.11 -5.83
C ILE A 421 5.03 14.52 -4.43
N TRP A 422 3.72 14.74 -4.26
CA TRP A 422 3.09 15.12 -2.98
C TRP A 422 2.17 14.06 -2.38
N TYR A 423 2.20 12.83 -2.90
CA TYR A 423 1.56 11.69 -2.20
C TYR A 423 2.49 11.22 -1.13
#